data_AF-A0A383R8G1-F1
#
_entry.id   AF-A0A383R8G1-F1
#
_cell.length_a   1.000
_cell.length_b   1.000
_cell.length_c   1.000
_cell.angle_alpha   90.00
_cell.angle_beta   90.00
_cell.angle_gamma   90.00
#
_symmetry.space_group_name_H-M   'P 1'
#
loop_
_entity.id
_entity.type
_entity.pdbx_description
1 polymer ?
#
loop_
_entity_poly.entity_id
_entity_poly.type
_entity_poly.pdbx_seq_one_letter_code
_entity_poly.pdbx_strand_id
1 'polypeptide(L)'
;MQFILNKSKLITSSNHELLKHLEKQDFKGAPRFSGIDDSDREILSFIGEEVPGNNYYELESYMWSDETLTGLARLMRYFHDATKGFTFITDGK
;
A
#
# COMPACT_ATOMS: atom_id res chain seq x y z
N MET A 1 -14.35 -8.53 -9.67
CA MET A 1 -13.35 -7.97 -8.73
C MET A 1 -12.00 -8.05 -9.44
N GLN A 2 -11.27 -6.93 -9.57
CA GLN A 2 -9.96 -6.92 -10.25
C GLN A 2 -8.84 -7.08 -9.21
N PHE A 3 -7.83 -7.89 -9.55
CA PHE A 3 -6.66 -8.17 -8.71
C PHE A 3 -5.38 -7.84 -9.48
N ILE A 4 -4.35 -7.37 -8.76
CA ILE A 4 -2.99 -7.21 -9.27
C ILE A 4 -2.18 -8.44 -8.85
N LEU A 5 -1.37 -8.96 -9.79
CA LEU A 5 -0.46 -10.08 -9.57
C LEU A 5 0.99 -9.60 -9.63
N ASN A 6 1.69 -9.64 -8.50
CA ASN A 6 3.11 -9.26 -8.43
C ASN A 6 4.00 -10.49 -8.24
N LYS A 7 5.21 -10.50 -8.82
CA LYS A 7 6.16 -11.59 -8.56
C LYS A 7 6.68 -11.51 -7.12
N SER A 8 6.54 -12.59 -6.36
CA SER A 8 6.86 -12.71 -4.91
C SER A 8 8.30 -12.34 -4.52
N LYS A 9 9.24 -12.31 -5.48
CA LYS A 9 10.68 -12.42 -5.23
C LYS A 9 11.35 -11.25 -4.47
N LEU A 10 10.62 -10.20 -4.09
CA LEU A 10 11.14 -8.99 -3.41
C LEU A 10 10.30 -8.51 -2.22
N ILE A 11 9.18 -9.17 -1.88
CA ILE A 11 8.28 -8.72 -0.81
C ILE A 11 8.30 -9.78 0.30
N THR A 12 8.78 -9.39 1.48
CA THR A 12 8.98 -10.29 2.61
C THR A 12 7.66 -10.60 3.31
N SER A 13 7.61 -11.70 4.07
CA SER A 13 6.44 -12.09 4.90
C SER A 13 5.92 -10.95 5.77
N SER A 14 6.83 -10.07 6.22
CA SER A 14 6.50 -8.89 7.02
C SER A 14 5.58 -7.90 6.30
N ASN A 15 5.66 -7.78 4.97
CA ASN A 15 4.78 -6.92 4.18
C ASN A 15 3.37 -7.50 4.07
N HIS A 16 3.23 -8.82 3.91
CA HIS A 16 1.91 -9.48 3.90
C HIS A 16 1.19 -9.29 5.23
N GLU A 17 1.92 -9.44 6.34
CA GLU A 17 1.37 -9.22 7.68
C GLU A 17 1.00 -7.76 7.92
N LEU A 18 1.78 -6.81 7.40
CA LEU A 18 1.43 -5.40 7.44
C LEU A 18 0.12 -5.13 6.67
N LEU A 19 -0.04 -5.66 5.45
CA LEU A 19 -1.26 -5.46 4.66
C LEU A 19 -2.50 -6.05 5.37
N LYS A 20 -2.37 -7.23 5.98
CA LYS A 20 -3.43 -7.82 6.82
C LYS A 20 -3.73 -6.96 8.06
N HIS A 21 -2.72 -6.36 8.68
CA HIS A 21 -2.92 -5.47 9.81
C HIS A 21 -3.68 -4.21 9.40
N LEU A 22 -3.28 -3.57 8.30
CA LEU A 22 -3.94 -2.38 7.75
C LEU A 22 -5.41 -2.67 7.39
N GLU A 23 -5.69 -3.84 6.80
CA GLU A 23 -7.06 -4.27 6.52
C GLU A 23 -7.92 -4.36 7.78
N LYS A 24 -7.36 -4.90 8.89
CA LYS A 24 -8.07 -4.96 10.19
C LYS A 24 -8.32 -3.58 10.80
N GLN A 25 -7.51 -2.58 10.48
CA GLN A 25 -7.69 -1.18 10.90
C GLN A 25 -8.57 -0.37 9.92
N ASP A 26 -9.18 -1.04 8.93
CA ASP A 26 -10.01 -0.43 7.88
C ASP A 26 -9.27 0.60 6.99
N PHE A 27 -7.93 0.56 6.98
CA PHE A 27 -7.12 1.51 6.21
C PHE A 27 -7.28 1.29 4.70
N LYS A 28 -7.89 2.25 4.00
CA LYS A 28 -8.22 2.16 2.56
C LYS A 28 -7.10 2.59 1.62
N GLY A 29 -6.02 3.16 2.14
CA GLY A 29 -4.88 3.64 1.33
C GLY A 29 -3.91 2.55 0.88
N ALA A 30 -4.18 1.27 1.17
CA ALA A 30 -3.34 0.14 0.80
C ALA A 30 -4.17 -1.01 0.21
N PRO A 31 -3.60 -1.83 -0.68
CA PRO A 31 -4.30 -2.98 -1.22
C PRO A 31 -4.49 -4.06 -0.15
N ARG A 32 -5.58 -4.82 -0.24
CA ARG A 32 -5.80 -6.02 0.58
C ARG A 32 -5.01 -7.19 0.01
N PHE A 33 -4.31 -7.91 0.88
CA PHE A 33 -3.60 -9.13 0.52
C PHE A 33 -4.52 -10.35 0.61
N SER A 34 -4.72 -11.03 -0.52
CA SER A 34 -5.63 -12.19 -0.62
C SER A 34 -4.92 -13.54 -0.66
N GLY A 35 -3.59 -13.56 -0.74
CA GLY A 35 -2.79 -14.79 -0.75
C GLY A 35 -1.74 -14.82 -1.88
N ILE A 36 -1.15 -16.00 -2.09
CA ILE A 36 -0.22 -16.30 -3.17
C ILE A 36 -0.87 -17.33 -4.10
N ASP A 37 -0.71 -17.17 -5.41
CA ASP A 37 -1.22 -18.13 -6.40
C ASP A 37 -0.22 -19.27 -6.71
N ASP A 38 -0.65 -20.24 -7.50
CA ASP A 38 0.15 -21.42 -7.88
C ASP A 38 1.42 -21.08 -8.70
N SER A 39 1.53 -19.84 -9.20
CA SER A 39 2.68 -19.34 -9.94
C SER A 39 3.61 -18.49 -9.07
N ASP A 40 3.44 -18.55 -7.74
CA ASP A 40 4.20 -17.78 -6.75
C ASP A 40 4.06 -16.26 -6.96
N ARG A 41 2.82 -15.82 -7.20
CA ARG A 41 2.48 -14.39 -7.33
C ARG A 41 1.52 -13.96 -6.24
N GLU A 42 1.72 -12.75 -5.73
CA GLU A 42 0.84 -12.14 -4.75
C GLU A 42 -0.49 -11.74 -5.38
N ILE A 43 -1.60 -12.02 -4.71
CA ILE A 43 -2.94 -11.59 -5.11
C ILE A 43 -3.32 -10.38 -4.26
N LEU A 44 -3.35 -9.19 -4.88
CA LEU A 44 -3.67 -7.93 -4.22
C LEU A 44 -4.96 -7.32 -4.78
N SER A 45 -5.78 -6.69 -3.94
CA SER A 45 -6.93 -5.93 -4.42
C SER A 45 -6.49 -4.71 -5.24
N PHE A 46 -7.16 -4.46 -6.37
CA PHE A 46 -6.92 -3.25 -7.16
C PHE A 46 -7.44 -1.98 -6.46
N ILE A 47 -6.64 -0.92 -6.45
CA ILE A 47 -7.06 0.44 -6.09
C ILE A 47 -7.21 1.21 -7.40
N GLY A 48 -8.45 1.54 -7.75
CA GLY A 48 -8.81 2.12 -9.05
C GLY A 48 -8.76 3.64 -9.13
N GLU A 49 -8.13 4.28 -8.15
CA GLU A 49 -7.88 5.72 -8.17
C GLU A 49 -6.73 6.04 -9.13
N GLU A 50 -6.73 7.24 -9.71
CA GLU A 50 -5.60 7.74 -10.47
C GLU A 50 -4.42 7.99 -9.53
N VAL A 51 -3.22 7.49 -9.89
CA VAL A 51 -1.99 7.76 -9.16
C VAL A 51 -1.20 8.80 -9.97
N PRO A 52 -1.22 10.08 -9.58
CA PRO A 52 -0.49 11.13 -10.28
C PRO A 52 1.02 10.86 -10.22
N GLY A 53 1.75 11.21 -11.29
CA GLY A 53 3.22 11.21 -11.30
C GLY A 53 3.90 9.94 -11.82
N ASN A 54 3.20 8.82 -12.03
CA ASN A 54 3.85 7.60 -12.54
C ASN A 54 4.20 7.66 -14.05
N ASN A 55 3.56 8.60 -14.78
CA ASN A 55 3.71 8.77 -16.23
C ASN A 55 4.28 10.14 -16.63
N TYR A 56 4.69 10.99 -15.68
CA TYR A 56 5.04 12.39 -15.97
C TYR A 56 6.50 12.66 -15.64
N TYR A 57 7.28 13.07 -16.66
CA TYR A 57 8.65 13.56 -16.48
C TYR A 57 8.70 14.89 -15.70
N GLU A 58 7.59 15.64 -15.66
CA GLU A 58 7.44 16.90 -14.94
C GLU A 58 6.18 16.86 -14.07
N LEU A 59 6.26 17.40 -12.85
CA LEU A 59 5.12 17.44 -11.94
C LEU A 59 4.17 18.58 -12.35
N GLU A 60 2.90 18.25 -12.53
CA GLU A 60 1.87 19.25 -12.79
C GLU A 60 1.69 20.18 -11.58
N SER A 61 1.35 21.44 -11.83
CA SER A 61 1.27 22.47 -10.77
C SER A 61 0.35 22.09 -9.60
N TYR A 62 -0.75 21.37 -9.87
CA TYR A 62 -1.68 20.93 -8.82
C TYR A 62 -1.07 19.89 -7.86
N MET A 63 -0.04 19.13 -8.30
CA MET A 63 0.61 18.09 -7.48
C MET A 63 1.34 18.68 -6.27
N TRP A 64 1.73 19.97 -6.34
CA TRP A 64 2.36 20.73 -5.26
C TRP A 64 1.44 21.76 -4.61
N SER A 65 0.15 21.75 -4.95
CA SER A 65 -0.81 22.65 -4.32
C SER A 65 -0.94 22.34 -2.82
N ASP A 66 -1.28 23.36 -2.03
CA ASP A 66 -1.55 23.22 -0.61
C ASP A 66 -2.64 22.16 -0.33
N GLU A 67 -3.62 22.04 -1.23
CA GLU A 67 -4.67 21.03 -1.14
C GLU A 67 -4.11 19.61 -1.24
N THR A 68 -3.32 19.33 -2.28
CA THR A 68 -2.67 18.03 -2.48
C THR A 68 -1.73 17.70 -1.34
N LEU A 69 -0.87 18.65 -0.93
CA LEU A 69 0.08 18.43 0.17
C LEU A 69 -0.61 18.23 1.52
N THR A 70 -1.70 18.95 1.78
CA THR A 70 -2.51 18.74 2.99
C THR A 70 -3.20 17.38 2.96
N GLY A 71 -3.73 16.96 1.80
CA GLY A 71 -4.31 15.63 1.61
C GLY A 71 -3.29 14.52 1.85
N LEU A 72 -2.08 14.66 1.29
CA LEU A 72 -0.98 13.73 1.49
C LEU A 72 -0.56 13.64 2.97
N ALA A 73 -0.42 14.78 3.65
CA ALA A 73 -0.08 14.81 5.07
C ALA A 73 -1.15 14.09 5.93
N ARG A 74 -2.44 14.26 5.60
CA ARG A 74 -3.54 13.54 6.25
C ARG A 74 -3.47 12.03 5.98
N LEU A 75 -3.22 11.62 4.74
CA LEU A 75 -3.07 10.22 4.36
C LEU A 75 -1.89 9.56 5.09
N MET A 76 -0.74 10.24 5.15
CA MET A 76 0.43 9.76 5.88
C MET A 76 0.16 9.61 7.38
N ARG A 77 -0.55 10.58 7.99
CA ARG A 77 -0.96 10.46 9.39
C ARG A 77 -1.93 9.31 9.61
N TYR A 78 -2.90 9.13 8.73
CA TYR A 78 -3.85 8.02 8.82
C TYR A 78 -3.15 6.65 8.70
N PHE A 79 -2.19 6.53 7.78
CA PHE A 79 -1.34 5.35 7.68
C PHE A 79 -0.53 5.12 8.96
N HIS A 80 0.11 6.16 9.49
CA HIS A 80 0.86 6.06 10.75
C HIS A 80 -0.02 5.59 11.91
N ASP A 81 -1.22 6.15 12.06
CA ASP A 81 -2.16 5.73 13.10
C ASP A 81 -2.61 4.27 12.89
N ALA A 82 -2.86 3.86 11.65
CA ALA A 82 -3.25 2.49 11.29
C ALA A 82 -2.11 1.46 11.45
N THR A 83 -0.86 1.89 11.62
CA THR A 83 0.27 0.99 11.90
C THR A 83 0.60 0.87 13.39
N LYS A 84 -0.06 1.64 14.26
CA LYS A 84 0.14 1.53 15.71
C LYS A 84 -0.22 0.13 16.20
N GLY A 85 0.67 -0.44 17.00
CA GLY A 85 0.51 -1.80 17.54
C GLY A 85 0.90 -2.91 16.55
N PHE A 86 1.27 -2.58 15.31
CA PHE A 86 1.93 -3.54 14.43
C PHE A 86 3.36 -3.78 14.91
N THR A 87 3.74 -5.05 15.05
CA THR A 87 5.12 -5.45 15.37
C THR A 87 5.67 -6.23 14.19
N PHE A 88 6.84 -5.83 13.70
CA PHE A 88 7.54 -6.60 12.68
C PHE A 88 7.95 -7.95 13.27
N ILE A 89 7.43 -9.01 12.68
CA ILE A 89 8.02 -10.33 12.85
C ILE A 89 9.28 -10.31 11.98
N THR A 90 10.42 -10.01 12.60
CA THR A 90 11.71 -10.31 12.01
C THR A 90 11.93 -11.80 12.25
N ASP A 91 12.14 -12.58 11.19
CA ASP A 91 12.71 -13.90 11.36
C ASP A 91 14.06 -13.71 12.06
N GLY A 92 14.14 -14.09 13.34
CA GLY A 92 15.34 -13.98 14.13
C GLY A 92 16.47 -14.70 13.40
N LYS A 93 17.53 -13.96 13.07
CA LYS A 93 18.83 -14.60 12.85
C LYS A 93 19.37 -15.11 14.17
#